data_AF-A0A2V8TR83-F1
#
_entry.id   AF-A0A2V8TR83-F1
#
_cell.length_a   1.000
_cell.length_b   1.000
_cell.length_c   1.000
_cell.angle_alpha   90.00
_cell.angle_beta   90.00
_cell.angle_gamma   90.00
#
_symmetry.space_group_name_H-M   'P 1'
#
loop_
_entity.id
_entity.type
_entity.pdbx_description
1 polymer ?
#
loop_
_entity_poly.entity_id
_entity_poly.type
_entity_poly.pdbx_seq_one_letter_code
_entity_poly.pdbx_strand_id
1 'polypeptide(L)'
;MLAAILALLQEGHTAASETGEKASAAGEHAAEPWLVEQVNHILGPEVLSIERIVMPPIYGIFGAHWHEPAHGELVIPEHIVWVFILFVICIAGILLMRGRLSVDRPTKGQQLLEVVVEQIRGLLDQVIGPYGRRYLPVIGSFAVFIWSWGAHREHKCDRRAWNHFVSLLHHKRISTTGD
;
A
#
# COMPACT_ATOMS: atom_id res chain seq x y z
N MET A 1 25.42 16.43 32.33
CA MET A 1 23.95 16.18 32.23
C MET A 1 23.41 16.41 30.82
N LEU A 2 23.66 17.56 30.18
CA LEU A 2 23.22 17.84 28.80
C LEU A 2 23.72 16.82 27.75
N ALA A 3 24.98 16.38 27.82
CA ALA A 3 25.53 15.38 26.91
C ALA A 3 24.90 13.98 27.04
N ALA A 4 24.48 13.60 28.26
CA ALA A 4 23.81 12.31 28.49
C ALA A 4 22.36 12.32 27.97
N ILE A 5 21.69 13.48 28.04
CA ILE A 5 20.35 13.67 27.48
C ILE A 5 20.41 13.66 25.93
N LEU A 6 21.47 14.25 25.34
CA LEU A 6 21.67 14.23 23.90
C LEU A 6 21.95 12.81 23.36
N ALA A 7 22.75 12.03 24.09
CA ALA A 7 23.03 10.63 23.76
C ALA A 7 21.75 9.76 23.80
N LEU A 8 20.92 9.93 24.85
CA LEU A 8 19.63 9.24 24.96
C LEU A 8 18.63 9.61 23.85
N LEU A 9 18.66 10.86 23.36
CA LEU A 9 17.84 11.29 22.23
C LEU A 9 18.33 10.73 20.89
N GLN A 10 19.64 10.58 20.70
CA GLN A 10 20.21 9.95 19.51
C GLN A 10 19.93 8.45 19.46
N GLU A 11 20.07 7.74 20.59
CA GLU A 11 19.73 6.32 20.71
C GLU A 11 18.23 6.06 20.49
N GLY A 12 17.37 6.97 20.93
CA GLY A 12 15.92 6.90 20.67
C GLY A 12 15.56 7.07 19.18
N HIS A 13 16.25 7.96 18.46
CA HIS A 13 16.03 8.12 17.02
C HIS A 13 16.55 6.95 16.19
N THR A 14 17.71 6.37 16.52
CA THR A 14 18.25 5.21 15.81
C THR A 14 17.44 3.95 16.09
N ALA A 15 16.96 3.76 17.32
CA ALA A 15 16.07 2.64 17.66
C ALA A 15 14.70 2.78 16.97
N ALA A 16 14.15 3.99 16.85
CA ALA A 16 12.91 4.24 16.14
C ALA A 16 13.04 4.07 14.62
N SER A 17 14.17 4.50 14.03
CA SER A 17 14.43 4.29 12.60
C SER A 17 14.68 2.81 12.31
N GLU A 18 15.45 2.10 13.14
CA GLU A 18 15.68 0.66 12.98
C GLU A 18 14.41 -0.17 13.21
N THR A 19 13.52 0.24 14.12
CA THR A 19 12.25 -0.47 14.33
C THR A 19 11.27 -0.19 13.20
N GLY A 20 11.29 1.01 12.61
CA GLY A 20 10.55 1.34 11.39
C GLY A 20 11.08 0.59 10.16
N GLU A 21 12.39 0.48 10.02
CA GLU A 21 13.09 -0.22 8.93
C GLU A 21 12.98 -1.75 9.08
N LYS A 22 13.09 -2.30 10.30
CA LYS A 22 12.86 -3.72 10.59
C LYS A 22 11.38 -4.10 10.54
N ALA A 23 10.44 -3.20 10.86
CA ALA A 23 9.01 -3.44 10.66
C ALA A 23 8.62 -3.38 9.17
N SER A 24 9.35 -2.59 8.36
CA SER A 24 9.21 -2.58 6.90
C SER A 24 9.84 -3.84 6.28
N ALA A 25 11.05 -4.22 6.70
CA ALA A 25 11.77 -5.40 6.22
C ALA A 25 11.13 -6.74 6.68
N ALA A 26 10.53 -6.79 7.88
CA ALA A 26 9.77 -7.96 8.34
C ALA A 26 8.43 -8.13 7.61
N GLY A 27 7.96 -7.11 6.88
CA GLY A 27 6.81 -7.19 5.98
C GLY A 27 7.14 -7.74 4.59
N GLU A 28 8.42 -7.67 4.16
CA GLU A 28 8.89 -8.00 2.80
C GLU A 28 9.20 -9.48 2.58
N HIS A 29 9.53 -10.26 3.61
CA HIS A 29 9.83 -11.69 3.43
C HIS A 29 8.60 -12.61 3.48
N ALA A 30 7.39 -12.05 3.43
CA ALA A 30 6.16 -12.79 3.64
C ALA A 30 5.66 -13.44 2.35
N ALA A 31 6.38 -14.47 1.89
CA ALA A 31 6.06 -15.37 0.77
C ALA A 31 5.70 -14.60 -0.50
N GLU A 32 6.72 -14.34 -1.31
CA GLU A 32 6.62 -13.84 -2.68
C GLU A 32 5.39 -14.43 -3.38
N PRO A 33 4.37 -13.62 -3.72
CA PRO A 33 3.30 -14.10 -4.56
C PRO A 33 3.91 -14.59 -5.87
N TRP A 34 3.50 -15.76 -6.37
CA TRP A 34 3.99 -16.33 -7.64
C TRP A 34 4.00 -15.32 -8.81
N LEU A 35 3.08 -14.34 -8.75
CA LEU A 35 2.97 -13.25 -9.73
C LEU A 35 4.15 -12.28 -9.68
N VAL A 36 4.62 -11.92 -8.49
CA VAL A 36 5.76 -10.99 -8.30
C VAL A 36 7.03 -11.66 -8.79
N GLU A 37 7.24 -12.93 -8.45
CA GLU A 37 8.36 -13.74 -8.93
C GLU A 37 8.32 -13.87 -10.47
N GLN A 38 7.14 -14.16 -11.05
CA GLN A 38 6.98 -14.26 -12.50
C GLN A 38 7.25 -12.93 -13.21
N VAL A 39 6.74 -11.82 -12.68
CA VAL A 39 6.97 -10.48 -13.23
C VAL A 39 8.45 -10.13 -13.15
N ASN A 40 9.11 -10.43 -12.04
CA ASN A 40 10.52 -10.16 -11.87
C ASN A 40 11.40 -11.07 -12.76
N HIS A 41 11.00 -12.32 -13.02
CA HIS A 41 11.70 -13.18 -13.97
C HIS A 41 11.56 -12.69 -15.42
N ILE A 42 10.42 -12.11 -15.79
CA ILE A 42 10.17 -11.62 -17.16
C ILE A 42 10.78 -10.23 -17.39
N LEU A 43 10.58 -9.31 -16.44
CA LEU A 43 10.92 -7.90 -16.59
C LEU A 43 12.17 -7.48 -15.82
N GLY A 44 12.61 -8.24 -14.81
CA GLY A 44 13.77 -7.92 -13.99
C GLY A 44 15.07 -7.74 -14.80
N PRO A 45 15.41 -8.61 -15.77
CA PRO A 45 16.62 -8.43 -16.59
C PRO A 45 16.61 -7.14 -17.42
N GLU A 46 15.44 -6.77 -17.95
CA GLU A 46 15.25 -5.57 -18.76
C GLU A 46 15.31 -4.31 -17.90
N VAL A 47 14.63 -4.34 -16.75
CA VAL A 47 14.65 -3.24 -15.78
C VAL A 47 16.07 -3.01 -15.26
N LEU A 48 16.80 -4.07 -14.90
CA LEU A 48 18.19 -3.96 -14.44
C LEU A 48 19.11 -3.35 -15.51
N SER A 49 18.89 -3.73 -16.78
CA SER A 49 19.66 -3.17 -17.90
C SER A 49 19.41 -1.68 -18.07
N ILE A 50 18.17 -1.23 -17.89
CA ILE A 50 17.80 0.19 -17.91
C ILE A 50 18.38 0.92 -16.69
N GLU A 51 18.27 0.33 -15.50
CA GLU A 51 18.78 0.90 -14.25
C GLU A 51 20.28 1.16 -14.33
N ARG A 52 21.06 0.21 -14.85
CA ARG A 52 22.51 0.38 -15.06
C ARG A 52 22.87 1.55 -15.97
N ILE A 53 21.98 1.96 -16.88
CA ILE A 53 22.21 3.08 -17.80
C ILE A 53 21.72 4.39 -17.18
N VAL A 54 20.55 4.36 -16.54
CA VAL A 54 19.82 5.55 -16.10
C VAL A 54 20.19 5.97 -14.68
N MET A 55 20.42 5.04 -13.77
CA MET A 55 20.67 5.35 -12.36
C MET A 55 22.04 5.99 -12.11
N PRO A 56 23.17 5.54 -12.69
CA PRO A 56 24.47 6.16 -12.44
C PRO A 56 24.56 7.67 -12.71
N PRO A 57 24.04 8.22 -13.82
CA PRO A 57 24.08 9.67 -14.02
C PRO A 57 23.19 10.43 -13.03
N ILE A 58 22.03 9.86 -12.64
CA ILE A 58 21.13 10.48 -11.67
C ILE A 58 21.79 10.52 -10.29
N TYR A 59 22.27 9.39 -9.80
CA TYR A 59 22.96 9.30 -8.51
C TYR A 59 24.25 10.14 -8.48
N GLY A 60 24.95 10.20 -9.62
CA GLY A 60 26.14 11.03 -9.79
C GLY A 60 25.88 12.54 -9.63
N ILE A 61 24.69 13.03 -10.01
CA ILE A 61 24.28 14.43 -9.76
C ILE A 61 24.18 14.71 -8.25
N PHE A 62 23.82 13.71 -7.45
CA PHE A 62 23.66 13.83 -6.00
C PHE A 62 24.92 13.40 -5.22
N GLY A 63 26.04 13.13 -5.90
CA GLY A 63 27.28 12.67 -5.26
C GLY A 63 27.20 11.26 -4.67
N ALA A 64 26.17 10.49 -5.04
CA ALA A 64 25.99 9.12 -4.63
C ALA A 64 26.41 8.15 -5.75
N HIS A 65 26.74 6.92 -5.39
CA HIS A 65 27.01 5.85 -6.35
C HIS A 65 25.87 4.85 -6.31
N TRP A 66 25.39 4.48 -7.49
CA TRP A 66 24.37 3.46 -7.63
C TRP A 66 25.02 2.09 -7.42
N HIS A 67 24.39 1.28 -6.56
CA HIS A 67 24.77 -0.11 -6.34
C HIS A 67 23.80 -1.02 -7.08
N GLU A 68 24.35 -2.06 -7.67
CA GLU A 68 23.56 -3.12 -8.26
C GLU A 68 22.87 -3.96 -7.16
N PRO A 69 21.59 -4.36 -7.34
CA PRO A 69 20.92 -5.27 -6.44
C PRO A 69 21.70 -6.59 -6.24
N ALA A 70 21.67 -7.14 -5.03
CA ALA A 70 22.37 -8.38 -4.73
C ALA A 70 21.79 -9.57 -5.52
N HIS A 71 22.63 -10.59 -5.78
CA HIS A 71 22.19 -11.78 -6.50
C HIS A 71 21.13 -12.53 -5.68
N GLY A 72 19.91 -12.60 -6.20
CA GLY A 72 18.75 -13.23 -5.54
C GLY A 72 17.78 -12.25 -4.88
N GLU A 73 18.09 -10.95 -4.90
CA GLU A 73 17.16 -9.91 -4.49
C GLU A 73 16.24 -9.52 -5.65
N LEU A 74 14.99 -9.15 -5.34
CA LEU A 74 14.07 -8.72 -6.37
C LEU A 74 14.53 -7.38 -6.94
N VAL A 75 14.76 -7.32 -8.25
CA VAL A 75 15.03 -6.05 -8.95
C VAL A 75 13.79 -5.14 -8.84
N ILE A 76 12.59 -5.72 -8.93
CA ILE A 76 11.33 -4.98 -8.83
C ILE A 76 10.64 -5.32 -7.49
N PRO A 77 10.48 -4.35 -6.57
CA PRO A 77 9.80 -4.57 -5.30
C PRO A 77 8.34 -5.00 -5.45
N GLU A 78 7.85 -5.86 -4.56
CA GLU A 78 6.45 -6.37 -4.56
C GLU A 78 5.41 -5.24 -4.64
N HIS A 79 5.61 -4.18 -3.86
CA HIS A 79 4.65 -3.07 -3.81
C HIS A 79 4.50 -2.35 -5.15
N ILE A 80 5.57 -2.27 -5.96
CA ILE A 80 5.52 -1.67 -7.31
C ILE A 80 4.66 -2.53 -8.24
N VAL A 81 4.79 -3.86 -8.16
CA VAL A 81 3.98 -4.79 -8.97
C VAL A 81 2.50 -4.63 -8.66
N TRP A 82 2.12 -4.58 -7.39
CA TRP A 82 0.72 -4.39 -6.99
C TRP A 82 0.15 -3.03 -7.38
N VAL A 83 0.94 -1.95 -7.26
CA VAL A 83 0.54 -0.62 -7.72
C VAL A 83 0.29 -0.61 -9.23
N PHE A 84 1.14 -1.27 -10.00
CA PHE A 84 0.97 -1.36 -11.46
C PHE A 84 -0.28 -2.16 -11.84
N ILE A 85 -0.53 -3.29 -11.19
CA ILE A 85 -1.74 -4.10 -11.40
C ILE A 85 -3.00 -3.26 -11.13
N LEU A 86 -3.03 -2.56 -10.00
CA LEU A 86 -4.15 -1.71 -9.64
C LEU A 86 -4.36 -0.57 -10.64
N PHE A 87 -3.27 0.02 -11.14
CA PHE A 87 -3.32 1.04 -12.18
C PHE A 87 -3.96 0.50 -13.47
N VAL A 88 -3.57 -0.70 -13.92
CA VAL A 88 -4.17 -1.37 -15.08
C VAL A 88 -5.66 -1.64 -14.85
N ILE A 89 -6.05 -2.11 -13.67
CA ILE A 89 -7.46 -2.35 -13.31
C ILE A 89 -8.27 -1.05 -13.38
N CYS A 90 -7.73 0.05 -12.84
CA CYS A 90 -8.38 1.37 -12.90
C CYS A 90 -8.57 1.85 -14.35
N ILE A 91 -7.54 1.73 -15.20
CA ILE A 91 -7.64 2.07 -16.62
C ILE A 91 -8.69 1.21 -17.31
N ALA A 92 -8.65 -0.11 -17.10
CA ALA A 92 -9.63 -1.03 -17.68
C ALA A 92 -11.05 -0.69 -17.23
N GLY A 93 -11.25 -0.34 -15.96
CA GLY A 93 -12.52 0.13 -15.41
C GLY A 93 -13.03 1.39 -16.12
N ILE A 94 -12.17 2.39 -16.30
CA ILE A 94 -12.50 3.63 -17.02
C ILE A 94 -12.86 3.34 -18.49
N LEU A 95 -12.07 2.51 -19.19
CA LEU A 95 -12.32 2.16 -20.59
C LEU A 95 -13.62 1.38 -20.75
N LEU A 96 -13.90 0.44 -19.86
CA LEU A 96 -15.14 -0.33 -19.85
C LEU A 96 -16.36 0.57 -19.59
N MET A 97 -16.26 1.52 -18.66
CA MET A 97 -17.30 2.51 -18.39
C MET A 97 -17.53 3.45 -19.57
N ARG A 98 -16.48 3.87 -20.29
CA ARG A 98 -16.60 4.72 -21.48
C ARG A 98 -17.32 4.02 -22.63
N GLY A 99 -17.17 2.70 -22.77
CA GLY A 99 -17.68 1.94 -23.91
C GLY A 99 -19.16 1.51 -23.85
N ARG A 100 -19.83 1.61 -22.69
CA ARG A 100 -21.18 1.01 -22.49
C ARG A 100 -22.26 1.97 -22.00
N LEU A 101 -22.12 3.28 -22.24
CA LEU A 101 -23.16 4.26 -21.91
C LEU A 101 -24.32 4.21 -22.93
N SER A 102 -25.22 3.23 -22.77
CA SER A 102 -26.51 3.19 -23.47
C SER A 102 -27.54 4.02 -22.70
N VAL A 103 -28.06 5.10 -23.30
CA VAL A 103 -29.07 5.99 -22.70
C VAL A 103 -30.48 5.39 -22.79
N ASP A 104 -30.76 4.61 -23.84
CA ASP A 104 -32.11 4.10 -24.12
C ASP A 104 -32.45 2.77 -23.42
N ARG A 105 -31.44 1.98 -23.02
CA ARG A 105 -31.60 0.74 -22.25
C ARG A 105 -30.48 0.59 -21.23
N PRO A 106 -30.66 1.04 -19.97
CA PRO A 106 -29.64 0.94 -18.95
C PRO A 106 -29.38 -0.52 -18.57
N THR A 107 -28.11 -0.90 -18.52
CA THR A 107 -27.67 -2.22 -18.05
C THR A 107 -27.65 -2.25 -16.52
N LYS A 108 -27.88 -3.41 -15.88
CA LYS A 108 -27.87 -3.56 -14.41
C LYS A 108 -26.64 -2.94 -13.73
N GLY A 109 -25.46 -3.03 -14.37
CA GLY A 109 -24.23 -2.43 -13.86
C GLY A 109 -24.22 -0.90 -13.88
N GLN A 110 -24.85 -0.26 -14.87
CA GLN A 110 -24.99 1.20 -14.91
C GLN A 110 -25.90 1.70 -13.80
N GLN A 111 -26.99 0.98 -13.53
CA GLN A 111 -27.93 1.33 -12.47
C GLN A 111 -27.31 1.21 -11.08
N LEU A 112 -26.54 0.15 -10.83
CA LEU A 112 -25.76 0.03 -9.60
C LEU A 112 -24.75 1.18 -9.47
N LEU A 113 -24.06 1.52 -10.55
CA LEU A 113 -23.08 2.60 -10.56
C LEU A 113 -23.72 3.95 -10.30
N GLU A 114 -24.88 4.22 -10.89
CA GLU A 114 -25.65 5.44 -10.65
C GLU A 114 -26.03 5.58 -9.18
N VAL A 115 -26.57 4.52 -8.56
CA VAL A 115 -26.88 4.51 -7.13
C VAL A 115 -25.64 4.76 -6.29
N VAL A 116 -24.53 4.06 -6.55
CA VAL A 116 -23.29 4.23 -5.78
C VAL A 116 -22.72 5.65 -5.92
N VAL A 117 -22.70 6.20 -7.14
CA VAL A 117 -22.24 7.56 -7.42
C VAL A 117 -23.14 8.60 -6.75
N GLU A 118 -24.46 8.40 -6.76
CA GLU A 118 -25.42 9.27 -6.08
C GLU A 118 -25.19 9.27 -4.56
N GLN A 119 -24.96 8.09 -3.97
CA GLN A 119 -24.64 7.96 -2.54
C GLN A 119 -23.34 8.70 -2.18
N ILE A 120 -22.28 8.53 -2.97
CA ILE A 120 -21.00 9.21 -2.73
C ILE A 120 -21.16 10.73 -2.87
N ARG A 121 -21.92 11.22 -3.86
CA ARG A 121 -22.25 12.64 -4.00
C ARG A 121 -22.99 13.18 -2.78
N GLY A 122 -23.99 12.45 -2.30
CA GLY A 122 -24.74 12.81 -1.10
C GLY A 122 -23.85 12.91 0.14
N LEU A 123 -22.88 11.99 0.29
CA LEU A 123 -21.88 12.06 1.36
C LEU A 123 -20.92 13.24 1.20
N LEU A 124 -20.46 13.51 -0.02
CA LEU A 124 -19.57 14.65 -0.32
C LEU A 124 -20.25 15.99 -0.03
N ASP A 125 -21.52 16.14 -0.43
CA ASP A 125 -22.31 17.34 -0.20
C ASP A 125 -22.53 17.58 1.31
N GLN A 126 -22.69 16.51 2.11
CA GLN A 126 -22.83 16.59 3.57
C GLN A 126 -21.52 16.93 4.30
N VAL A 127 -20.38 16.38 3.85
CA VAL A 127 -19.09 16.54 4.54
C VAL A 127 -18.34 17.80 4.10
N ILE A 128 -18.36 18.11 2.80
CA ILE A 128 -17.56 19.19 2.19
C ILE A 128 -18.43 20.39 1.80
N GLY A 129 -19.72 20.17 1.54
CA GLY A 129 -20.65 21.20 1.05
C GLY A 129 -20.74 21.24 -0.48
N PRO A 130 -21.29 22.33 -1.07
CA PRO A 130 -21.71 22.40 -2.48
C PRO A 130 -20.60 22.15 -3.50
N TYR A 131 -19.34 22.37 -3.12
CA TYR A 131 -18.16 22.18 -3.98
C TYR A 131 -17.58 20.76 -3.88
N GLY A 132 -18.11 19.88 -3.03
CA GLY A 132 -17.62 18.53 -2.79
C GLY A 132 -17.64 17.64 -4.04
N ARG A 133 -18.61 17.85 -4.93
CA ARG A 133 -18.80 17.05 -6.15
C ARG A 133 -17.59 17.03 -7.09
N ARG A 134 -16.77 18.09 -7.10
CA ARG A 134 -15.57 18.16 -7.93
C ARG A 134 -14.48 17.16 -7.51
N TYR A 135 -14.51 16.73 -6.24
CA TYR A 135 -13.52 15.81 -5.67
C TYR A 135 -13.94 14.35 -5.77
N LEU A 136 -15.13 14.06 -6.30
CA LEU A 136 -15.62 12.71 -6.53
C LEU A 136 -14.60 11.81 -7.25
N PRO A 137 -13.98 12.19 -8.38
CA PRO A 137 -13.00 11.32 -9.04
C PRO A 137 -11.79 11.02 -8.15
N VAL A 138 -11.29 12.02 -7.40
CA VAL A 138 -10.11 11.85 -6.53
C VAL A 138 -10.44 10.94 -5.33
N ILE A 139 -11.54 11.22 -4.64
CA ILE A 139 -11.98 10.45 -3.47
C ILE A 139 -12.42 9.04 -3.87
N GLY A 140 -13.05 8.90 -5.04
CA GLY A 140 -13.40 7.60 -5.63
C GLY A 140 -12.17 6.75 -5.93
N SER A 141 -11.10 7.35 -6.50
CA SER A 141 -9.84 6.65 -6.71
C SER A 141 -9.22 6.19 -5.40
N PHE A 142 -9.20 7.03 -4.36
CA PHE A 142 -8.71 6.62 -3.04
C PHE A 142 -9.57 5.53 -2.41
N ALA A 143 -10.89 5.60 -2.53
CA ALA A 143 -11.80 4.57 -2.01
C ALA A 143 -11.52 3.21 -2.66
N VAL A 144 -11.35 3.17 -3.99
CA VAL A 144 -11.00 1.93 -4.72
C VAL A 144 -9.60 1.45 -4.34
N PHE A 145 -8.62 2.35 -4.23
CA PHE A 145 -7.26 2.03 -3.85
C PHE A 145 -7.21 1.40 -2.45
N ILE A 146 -7.82 2.05 -1.47
CA ILE A 146 -7.87 1.60 -0.07
C ILE A 146 -8.64 0.29 0.03
N TRP A 147 -9.76 0.15 -0.70
CA TRP A 147 -10.52 -1.11 -0.72
C TRP A 147 -9.68 -2.26 -1.27
N SER A 148 -9.03 -2.07 -2.41
CA SER A 148 -8.19 -3.10 -3.04
C SER A 148 -7.05 -3.52 -2.12
N TRP A 149 -6.41 -2.54 -1.47
CA TRP A 149 -5.34 -2.77 -0.52
C TRP A 149 -5.82 -3.45 0.77
N GLY A 150 -6.98 -3.04 1.29
CA GLY A 150 -7.62 -3.63 2.47
C GLY A 150 -7.98 -5.09 2.24
N ALA A 151 -8.61 -5.40 1.09
CA ALA A 151 -8.97 -6.74 0.69
C ALA A 151 -7.76 -7.69 0.56
N HIS A 152 -6.60 -7.16 0.15
CA HIS A 152 -5.36 -7.95 0.12
C HIS A 152 -4.79 -8.23 1.54
N ARG A 153 -4.98 -7.32 2.51
CA ARG A 153 -4.39 -7.44 3.86
C ARG A 153 -5.20 -8.27 4.85
N GLU A 154 -6.43 -8.66 4.52
CA GLU A 154 -7.27 -9.50 5.40
C GLU A 154 -6.74 -10.94 5.58
N HIS A 155 -5.80 -11.39 4.75
CA HIS A 155 -5.19 -12.72 4.87
C HIS A 155 -4.00 -12.79 5.86
N LYS A 156 -3.47 -11.66 6.35
CA LYS A 156 -2.26 -11.64 7.22
C LYS A 156 -2.50 -11.18 8.66
N CYS A 157 -3.73 -10.87 9.06
CA CYS A 157 -4.06 -10.85 10.49
C CYS A 157 -4.22 -12.30 10.94
N ASP A 158 -3.13 -12.93 11.38
CA ASP A 158 -3.19 -14.24 12.00
C ASP A 158 -4.11 -14.14 13.23
N ARG A 159 -5.32 -14.65 13.06
CA ARG A 159 -6.35 -14.70 14.10
C ARG A 159 -5.82 -15.36 15.38
N ARG A 160 -4.75 -16.17 15.29
CA ARG A 160 -4.03 -16.72 16.45
C ARG A 160 -3.21 -15.70 17.23
N ALA A 161 -2.51 -14.76 16.58
CA ALA A 161 -1.72 -13.75 17.27
C ALA A 161 -2.61 -12.82 18.11
N TRP A 162 -3.78 -12.43 17.57
CA TRP A 162 -4.78 -11.66 18.30
C TRP A 162 -5.36 -12.44 19.49
N ASN A 163 -5.74 -13.70 19.28
CA ASN A 163 -6.28 -14.54 20.35
C ASN A 163 -5.23 -14.80 21.45
N HIS A 164 -3.95 -14.92 21.09
CA HIS A 164 -2.86 -15.11 22.05
C HIS A 164 -2.61 -13.82 22.86
N PHE A 165 -2.62 -12.65 22.21
CA PHE A 165 -2.50 -11.36 22.90
C PHE A 165 -3.69 -11.11 23.85
N VAL A 166 -4.92 -11.40 23.42
CA VAL A 166 -6.11 -11.31 24.27
C VAL A 166 -6.04 -12.27 25.45
N SER A 167 -5.55 -13.50 25.26
CA SER A 167 -5.31 -14.47 26.33
C SER A 167 -4.29 -13.96 27.35
N LEU A 168 -3.17 -13.39 26.89
CA LEU A 168 -2.14 -12.81 27.76
C LEU A 168 -2.65 -11.62 28.56
N LEU A 169 -3.50 -10.78 27.98
CA LEU A 169 -4.15 -9.68 28.70
C LEU A 169 -5.15 -10.17 29.74
N HIS A 170 -5.88 -11.25 29.43
CA HIS A 170 -6.80 -11.87 30.39
C HIS A 170 -6.04 -12.48 31.58
N HIS A 171 -4.88 -13.10 31.33
CA HIS A 171 -4.03 -13.66 32.38
C HIS A 171 -3.40 -12.59 33.27
N LYS A 172 -2.98 -11.44 32.71
CA LYS A 172 -2.43 -10.32 33.49
C LYS A 172 -3.47 -9.61 34.37
N ARG A 173 -4.75 -9.63 33.97
CA ARG A 173 -5.83 -9.02 34.77
C ARG A 173 -6.14 -9.81 36.04
N ILE A 174 -5.94 -11.13 36.05
CA ILE A 174 -6.26 -11.98 37.20
C ILE A 174 -5.20 -11.82 38.31
N SER A 175 -3.94 -11.55 37.98
CA SER A 175 -2.86 -11.40 38.96
C SER A 175 -2.84 -10.06 39.71
N THR A 176 -3.57 -9.03 39.25
CA THR A 176 -3.55 -7.69 39.86
C THR A 176 -4.72 -7.43 40.82
N THR A 177 -5.54 -8.44 41.11
CA THR A 177 -6.76 -8.30 41.95
C THR A 177 -6.70 -9.18 43.21
N GLY A 178 -5.50 -9.64 43.57
CA GLY A 178 -5.26 -10.60 44.65
C GLY A 178 -4.13 -10.22 45.58
N ASP A 179 -3.91 -8.92 45.81
CA ASP A 179 -3.17 -8.37 46.96
C ASP A 179 -3.87 -7.09 47.45
#